data_AF-A0A8C3XAC8-F1
#
_entry.id   AF-A0A8C3XAC8-F1
#
_cell.length_a   1.000
_cell.length_b   1.000
_cell.length_c   1.000
_cell.angle_alpha   90.00
_cell.angle_beta   90.00
_cell.angle_gamma   90.00
#
_symmetry.space_group_name_H-M   'P 1'
#
loop_
_entity.id
_entity.type
_entity.pdbx_description
1 polymer ?
#
loop_
_entity_poly.entity_id
_entity_poly.type
_entity_poly.pdbx_seq_one_letter_code
_entity_poly.pdbx_strand_id
1 'polypeptide(L)'
;MSRRRHSDENDGGQPHKRRKTSDANETEDHLESLICKVGEKSACSLESNLEGLAGVLEADLPNYKSKILRLLCTVSVFYPIL
;
A
#
# COMPACT_ATOMS: atom_id res chain seq x y z
N MET A 1 -22.91 -23.73 49.96
CA MET A 1 -21.67 -24.36 49.45
C MET A 1 -21.84 -24.66 47.96
N SER A 2 -20.73 -24.57 47.23
CA SER A 2 -20.54 -24.34 45.79
C SER A 2 -21.46 -25.02 44.79
N ARG A 3 -21.97 -24.17 43.87
CA ARG A 3 -22.44 -24.53 42.53
C ARG A 3 -21.23 -25.00 41.71
N ARG A 4 -21.25 -26.20 41.14
CA ARG A 4 -20.30 -26.58 40.07
C ARG A 4 -21.10 -26.83 38.80
N ARG A 5 -20.94 -25.91 37.85
CA ARG A 5 -21.45 -25.97 36.48
C ARG A 5 -20.61 -27.00 35.72
N HIS A 6 -21.27 -27.92 35.03
CA HIS A 6 -20.67 -28.76 34.01
C HIS A 6 -20.63 -27.92 32.73
N SER A 7 -19.44 -27.43 32.36
CA SER A 7 -19.18 -26.87 31.03
C SER A 7 -18.49 -27.96 30.25
N ASP A 8 -19.19 -28.51 29.27
CA ASP A 8 -18.57 -29.31 28.23
C ASP A 8 -18.93 -28.74 26.86
N GLU A 9 -17.91 -28.76 26.00
CA GLU A 9 -17.94 -28.63 24.55
C GLU A 9 -18.51 -27.34 23.92
N ASN A 10 -17.59 -26.45 23.52
CA ASN A 10 -17.55 -26.04 22.11
C ASN A 10 -16.13 -25.55 21.73
N ASP A 11 -15.33 -26.52 21.34
CA ASP A 11 -14.42 -26.53 20.18
C ASP A 11 -13.88 -25.21 19.60
N GLY A 12 -12.55 -25.18 19.46
CA GLY A 12 -11.93 -24.82 18.19
C GLY A 12 -11.89 -23.34 17.81
N GLY A 13 -10.73 -22.72 18.00
CA GLY A 13 -10.51 -21.31 17.71
C GLY A 13 -10.76 -20.88 16.25
N GLN A 14 -11.29 -19.67 16.10
CA GLN A 14 -11.12 -18.88 14.88
C GLN A 14 -10.64 -17.46 15.22
N PRO A 15 -9.35 -17.15 15.06
CA PRO A 15 -8.87 -15.79 15.19
C PRO A 15 -8.51 -15.21 13.82
N HIS A 16 -9.32 -15.31 12.76
CA HIS A 16 -8.91 -14.79 11.43
C HIS A 16 -10.04 -14.08 10.68
N LYS A 17 -10.43 -12.90 11.15
CA LYS A 17 -10.99 -11.85 10.27
C LYS A 17 -9.86 -10.88 9.87
N ARG A 18 -8.87 -11.38 9.13
CA ARG A 18 -7.93 -10.53 8.37
C ARG A 18 -8.66 -10.04 7.11
N ARG A 19 -9.58 -9.09 7.26
CA ARG A 19 -10.20 -8.39 6.11
C ARG A 19 -9.51 -7.06 5.79
N LYS A 20 -8.49 -6.65 6.55
CA LYS A 20 -7.90 -5.31 6.47
C LYS A 20 -6.62 -5.19 5.64
N THR A 21 -6.16 -6.28 5.01
CA THR A 21 -4.89 -6.29 4.26
C THR A 21 -5.06 -6.01 2.77
N SER A 22 -6.26 -6.16 2.20
CA SER A 22 -6.48 -5.94 0.76
C SER A 22 -6.33 -4.47 0.36
N ASP A 23 -6.98 -3.55 1.10
CA ASP A 23 -7.01 -2.13 0.74
C ASP A 23 -5.62 -1.47 0.78
N ALA A 24 -4.77 -1.91 1.74
CA ALA A 24 -3.40 -1.44 1.85
C ALA A 24 -2.56 -1.88 0.66
N ASN A 25 -2.70 -3.14 0.24
CA ASN A 25 -1.99 -3.67 -0.93
C ASN A 25 -2.42 -2.97 -2.23
N GLU A 26 -3.72 -2.73 -2.41
CA GLU A 26 -4.22 -2.02 -3.61
C GLU A 26 -3.66 -0.59 -3.71
N THR A 27 -3.54 0.10 -2.57
CA THR A 27 -2.95 1.44 -2.54
C THR A 27 -1.46 1.39 -2.88
N GLU A 28 -0.73 0.41 -2.34
CA GLU A 28 0.70 0.22 -2.66
C GLU A 28 0.94 -0.08 -4.14
N ASP A 29 0.14 -0.96 -4.73
CA ASP A 29 0.22 -1.32 -6.15
C ASP A 29 -0.12 -0.12 -7.04
N HIS A 30 -1.07 0.72 -6.61
CA HIS A 30 -1.40 1.97 -7.29
C HIS A 30 -0.23 2.97 -7.28
N LEU A 31 0.40 3.18 -6.12
CA LEU A 31 1.59 4.05 -5.99
C LEU A 31 2.73 3.57 -6.89
N GLU A 32 2.98 2.26 -6.93
CA GLU A 32 3.98 1.67 -7.83
C GLU A 32 3.65 1.93 -9.30
N SER A 33 2.40 1.71 -9.72
CA SER A 33 1.99 1.98 -11.10
C SER A 33 2.14 3.45 -11.48
N LEU A 34 1.88 4.38 -10.56
CA LEU A 34 2.02 5.82 -10.83
C LEU A 34 3.49 6.22 -11.01
N ILE A 35 4.36 5.73 -10.12
CA ILE A 35 5.80 6.02 -10.18
C ILE A 35 6.44 5.39 -11.43
N CYS A 36 6.07 4.17 -11.81
CA CYS A 36 6.68 3.49 -12.95
C CYS A 36 6.24 4.06 -14.31
N LYS A 37 5.03 4.62 -14.41
CA LYS A 37 4.47 5.13 -15.66
C LYS A 37 4.71 6.62 -15.89
N VAL A 38 5.22 7.35 -14.90
CA VAL A 38 5.50 8.78 -15.07
C VAL A 38 6.60 8.96 -16.11
N GLY A 39 6.32 9.73 -17.16
CA GLY A 39 7.22 9.88 -18.32
C GLY A 39 6.85 9.03 -19.54
N GLU A 40 5.90 8.10 -19.42
CA GLU A 40 5.31 7.44 -20.58
C GLU A 40 4.40 8.38 -21.39
N LYS A 41 4.02 7.96 -22.60
CA LYS A 41 3.16 8.76 -23.50
C LYS A 41 1.82 9.07 -22.81
N SER A 42 1.55 10.36 -22.64
CA SER A 42 0.34 10.86 -21.98
C SER A 42 -0.33 11.97 -22.80
N ALA A 43 -1.59 12.25 -22.50
CA ALA A 43 -2.32 13.40 -23.03
C ALA A 43 -1.88 14.73 -22.38
N CYS A 44 -1.36 14.66 -21.15
CA CYS A 44 -0.85 15.80 -20.39
C CYS A 44 0.67 15.94 -20.53
N SER A 45 1.19 17.14 -20.25
CA SER A 45 2.65 17.38 -20.25
C SER A 45 3.35 16.63 -19.12
N LEU A 46 4.66 16.42 -19.27
CA LEU A 46 5.47 15.78 -18.24
C LEU A 46 5.47 16.59 -16.95
N GLU A 47 5.54 17.92 -17.03
CA GLU A 47 5.50 18.81 -15.87
C GLU A 47 4.20 18.64 -15.08
N SER A 48 3.05 18.63 -15.77
CA SER A 48 1.74 18.46 -15.12
C SER A 48 1.60 17.06 -14.49
N ASN A 49 2.11 16.02 -15.14
CA ASN A 49 2.09 14.66 -14.58
C ASN A 49 2.98 14.56 -13.32
N LEU A 50 4.15 15.20 -13.33
CA LEU A 50 5.06 15.21 -12.18
C LEU A 50 4.49 16.00 -11.01
N GLU A 51 3.86 17.15 -11.27
CA GLU A 51 3.20 17.95 -10.24
C GLU A 51 2.01 17.19 -9.61
N GLY A 52 1.19 16.53 -10.44
CA GLY A 52 0.11 15.67 -9.95
C GLY A 52 0.61 14.49 -9.13
N LEU A 53 1.67 13.81 -9.59
CA LEU A 53 2.29 12.71 -8.86
C LEU A 53 2.85 13.17 -7.51
N ALA A 54 3.54 14.31 -7.46
CA ALA A 54 4.05 14.87 -6.20
C ALA A 54 2.93 15.10 -5.18
N GLY A 55 1.79 15.65 -5.61
CA GLY A 55 0.62 15.84 -4.75
C GLY A 55 0.04 14.53 -4.20
N VAL A 56 -0.02 13.48 -5.01
CA VAL A 56 -0.48 12.15 -4.56
C VAL A 56 0.50 11.57 -3.54
N LEU A 57 1.79 11.58 -3.85
CA LEU A 57 2.81 11.03 -2.94
C LEU A 57 2.81 11.76 -1.59
N GLU A 58 2.70 13.09 -1.58
CA GLU A 58 2.65 13.88 -0.35
C GLU A 58 1.43 13.54 0.52
N ALA A 59 0.25 13.37 -0.10
CA ALA A 59 -0.96 12.99 0.60
C ALA A 59 -0.86 11.59 1.25
N ASP A 60 -0.13 10.67 0.61
CA ASP A 60 0.05 9.29 1.09
C ASP A 60 1.26 9.07 2.01
N LEU A 61 2.12 10.08 2.19
CA LEU A 61 3.27 10.02 3.10
C LEU A 61 2.91 9.57 4.54
N PRO A 62 1.82 10.05 5.18
CA PRO A 62 1.52 9.68 6.56
C PRO A 62 1.38 8.17 6.79
N ASN A 63 0.93 7.43 5.78
CA ASN A 63 0.67 5.99 5.87
C ASN A 63 1.70 5.14 5.11
N TYR A 64 2.28 5.66 4.02
CA TYR A 64 3.07 4.87 3.07
C TYR A 64 4.52 5.36 2.86
N LYS A 65 5.02 6.27 3.70
CA LYS A 65 6.39 6.84 3.60
C LYS A 65 7.48 5.81 3.28
N SER A 66 7.54 4.71 4.03
CA SER A 66 8.59 3.69 3.86
C SER A 66 8.50 2.99 2.50
N LYS A 67 7.28 2.74 2.01
CA LYS A 67 7.06 2.09 0.72
C LYS A 67 7.41 3.04 -0.43
N ILE A 68 6.97 4.30 -0.35
CA ILE A 68 7.28 5.34 -1.35
C ILE A 68 8.79 5.48 -1.50
N LEU A 69 9.54 5.62 -0.39
CA LEU A 69 11.00 5.69 -0.44
C LEU A 69 11.64 4.47 -1.11
N ARG A 70 11.14 3.27 -0.83
CA ARG A 70 11.66 2.03 -1.44
C ARG A 70 11.41 2.00 -2.95
N LEU A 71 10.23 2.40 -3.40
CA LEU A 71 9.89 2.47 -4.82
C LEU A 71 10.75 3.50 -5.55
N LEU A 72 10.91 4.71 -4.99
CA LEU A 72 11.77 5.75 -5.56
C LEU A 72 13.22 5.28 -5.71
N CYS A 73 13.81 4.68 -4.66
CA CYS A 73 15.15 4.11 -4.74
C CYS A 73 15.25 2.99 -5.78
N THR A 74 14.22 2.15 -5.90
CA THR A 74 14.17 1.07 -6.89
C THR A 74 14.24 1.66 -8.30
N VAL A 75 13.37 2.63 -8.62
CA VAL A 75 13.36 3.21 -9.97
C VAL A 75 14.65 3.99 -10.29
N SER A 76 15.25 4.66 -9.31
CA SER A 76 16.54 5.34 -9.51
C SER A 76 17.70 4.40 -9.84
N VAL A 77 17.65 3.15 -9.37
CA VAL A 77 18.69 2.15 -9.63
C VAL A 77 18.44 1.36 -10.92
N PHE A 78 17.18 1.01 -11.20
CA PHE A 78 16.82 0.14 -12.33
C PHE A 78 16.52 0.89 -13.63
N TYR A 79 16.19 2.19 -13.56
CA TYR A 79 15.95 3.02 -14.73
C TYR A 79 16.92 4.23 -14.80
N PRO A 80 18.26 4.00 -14.78
CA PRO A 80 19.21 5.08 -15.03
C PRO A 80 19.08 5.52 -16.49
N ILE A 81 18.74 6.79 -16.68
CA ILE A 81 18.73 7.44 -17.99
C ILE A 81 20.21 7.60 -18.39
N LEU A 82 20.65 6.89 -19.44
CA LEU A 82 22.00 7.00 -20.01
C LEU A 82 21.97 7.85 -21.29
#